data_AF-A0AAV9L2D0-F1
#
_entry.id   AF-A0AAV9L2D0-F1
#
_cell.length_a   1.000
_cell.length_b   1.000
_cell.length_c   1.000
_cell.angle_alpha   90.00
_cell.angle_beta   90.00
_cell.angle_gamma   90.00
#
_symmetry.space_group_name_H-M   'P 1'
#
loop_
_entity.id
_entity.type
_entity.pdbx_description
1 polymer ?
#
loop_
_entity_poly.entity_id
_entity_poly.type
_entity_poly.pdbx_seq_one_letter_code
_entity_poly.pdbx_strand_id
1 'polypeptide(L)'
;MQENFPELGLRREDCIEMSWIESIMYFAGFPIDGSFDVLLSRVQPTTRYFKAKSDYVYQPIPEGGLEGIWRFLFEDEAKSSYVILTPYGGRMDEISPSAIPFPHRAGNLYKIQHLVYWDKEGEEVAERHISWIRRLYSYMAPFVSMFPRAAYVNYRDLDIGMNNKKGYTS
;
A
#
# COMPACT_ATOMS: atom_id res chain seq x y z
N MET A 1 0.75 6.27 23.40
CA MET A 1 1.68 6.92 22.43
C MET A 1 2.93 7.43 23.11
N GLN A 2 2.84 8.21 24.19
CA GLN A 2 4.04 8.74 24.87
C GLN A 2 5.02 7.69 25.41
N GLU A 3 4.53 6.50 25.79
CA GLU A 3 5.41 5.42 26.28
C GLU A 3 6.03 4.56 25.17
N ASN A 4 5.30 4.33 24.07
CA ASN A 4 5.67 3.33 23.05
C ASN A 4 6.10 3.93 21.71
N PHE A 5 5.77 5.19 21.44
CA PHE A 5 6.16 5.91 20.22
C PHE A 5 6.18 7.44 20.45
N PRO A 6 7.03 7.95 21.37
CA PRO A 6 7.14 9.37 21.68
C PRO A 6 7.67 10.22 20.51
N GLU A 7 8.43 9.63 19.59
CA GLU A 7 9.07 10.31 18.45
C GLU A 7 8.04 10.92 17.49
N LEU A 8 6.83 10.36 17.42
CA LEU A 8 5.73 10.94 16.62
C LEU A 8 5.26 12.29 17.19
N GLY A 9 5.49 12.55 18.48
CA GLY A 9 5.12 13.80 19.13
C GLY A 9 3.60 14.05 19.23
N LEU A 10 2.77 13.00 19.08
CA LEU A 10 1.31 13.09 19.11
C LEU A 10 0.80 13.70 20.42
N ARG A 11 -0.09 14.68 20.30
CA ARG A 11 -0.73 15.37 21.43
C ARG A 11 -2.24 15.15 21.44
N ARG A 12 -2.90 15.56 22.53
CA ARG A 12 -4.34 15.36 22.68
C ARG A 12 -5.13 16.17 21.65
N GLU A 13 -4.64 17.36 21.33
CA GLU A 13 -5.19 18.27 20.34
C GLU A 13 -5.14 17.75 18.90
N ASP A 14 -4.28 16.77 18.61
CA ASP A 14 -4.21 16.10 17.30
C ASP A 14 -5.25 14.96 17.18
N CYS A 15 -5.81 14.53 18.30
CA CYS A 15 -6.77 13.43 18.37
C CYS A 15 -8.20 13.94 18.30
N ILE A 16 -9.01 13.29 17.45
CA ILE A 16 -10.44 13.57 17.34
C ILE A 16 -11.20 12.31 17.76
N GLU A 17 -11.97 12.40 18.84
CA GLU A 17 -12.88 11.33 19.26
C GLU A 17 -14.14 11.35 18.38
N MET A 18 -14.52 10.19 17.86
CA MET A 18 -15.68 10.02 17.00
C MET A 18 -16.20 8.58 17.07
N SER A 19 -17.44 8.36 16.64
CA SER A 19 -18.01 7.04 16.49
C SER A 19 -17.31 6.22 15.40
N TRP A 20 -17.53 4.91 15.40
CA TRP A 20 -16.92 4.04 14.39
C TRP A 20 -17.30 4.45 12.96
N ILE A 21 -18.57 4.83 12.71
CA ILE A 21 -19.01 5.20 11.36
C ILE A 21 -18.42 6.53 10.90
N GLU A 22 -18.25 7.49 11.81
CA GLU A 22 -17.55 8.75 11.51
C GLU A 22 -16.07 8.50 11.17
N SER A 23 -15.42 7.54 11.82
CA SER A 23 -14.05 7.16 11.48
C SER A 23 -13.93 6.60 10.05
N ILE A 24 -14.96 5.87 9.58
CA ILE A 24 -15.01 5.39 8.19
C ILE A 24 -15.08 6.57 7.22
N MET A 25 -15.88 7.59 7.53
CA MET A 25 -15.94 8.83 6.72
C MET A 25 -14.59 9.52 6.67
N TYR A 26 -13.92 9.67 7.83
CA TYR A 26 -12.60 10.29 7.92
C TYR A 26 -11.55 9.57 7.07
N PHE A 27 -11.42 8.24 7.23
CA PHE A 27 -10.44 7.46 6.47
C PHE A 27 -10.76 7.37 4.97
N ALA A 28 -12.04 7.48 4.58
CA ALA A 28 -12.45 7.56 3.18
C ALA A 28 -12.22 8.95 2.55
N GLY A 29 -11.82 9.95 3.35
CA GLY A 29 -11.62 11.33 2.90
C GLY A 29 -12.92 12.12 2.70
N PHE A 30 -14.02 11.68 3.29
CA PHE A 30 -15.28 12.44 3.33
C PHE A 30 -15.32 13.40 4.54
N PRO A 31 -16.10 14.49 4.46
CA PRO A 31 -16.35 15.35 5.63
C PRO A 31 -16.96 14.55 6.79
N ILE A 32 -16.41 14.69 8.00
CA ILE A 32 -16.88 13.98 9.20
C ILE A 32 -18.33 14.38 9.55
N ASP A 33 -18.68 15.65 9.33
CA ASP A 33 -20.00 16.23 9.57
C ASP A 33 -20.96 16.09 8.37
N GLY A 34 -20.55 15.34 7.33
CA GLY A 34 -21.35 15.08 6.14
C GLY A 34 -22.45 14.02 6.34
N SER A 35 -23.36 13.91 5.38
CA SER A 35 -24.34 12.80 5.38
C SER A 35 -23.64 11.45 5.15
N PHE A 36 -23.98 10.45 5.96
CA PHE A 36 -23.52 9.06 5.76
C PHE A 36 -24.10 8.40 4.51
N ASP A 37 -25.08 9.01 3.85
CA ASP A 37 -25.65 8.51 2.59
C ASP A 37 -24.61 8.38 1.48
N VAL A 38 -23.49 9.12 1.57
CA VAL A 38 -22.37 8.96 0.63
C VAL A 38 -21.81 7.53 0.65
N LEU A 39 -21.91 6.81 1.78
CA LEU A 39 -21.49 5.41 1.90
C LEU A 39 -22.48 4.43 1.24
N LEU A 40 -23.71 4.87 1.00
CA LEU A 40 -24.73 4.11 0.25
C LEU A 40 -24.57 4.29 -1.27
N SER A 41 -23.83 5.32 -1.71
CA SER A 41 -23.54 5.55 -3.11
C SER A 41 -22.60 4.49 -3.66
N ARG A 42 -22.92 3.97 -4.85
CA ARG A 42 -22.05 3.06 -5.62
C ARG A 42 -21.25 3.79 -6.70
N VAL A 43 -21.30 5.12 -6.71
CA VAL A 43 -20.56 5.95 -7.67
C VAL A 43 -19.16 6.19 -7.13
N GLN A 44 -18.15 5.74 -7.88
CA GLN A 44 -16.75 6.00 -7.55
C GLN A 44 -16.46 7.52 -7.70
N PRO A 45 -16.02 8.22 -6.65
CA PRO A 45 -15.85 9.68 -6.70
C PRO A 45 -14.76 10.13 -7.68
N THR A 46 -13.71 9.31 -7.84
CA THR A 46 -12.57 9.60 -8.71
C THR A 46 -12.12 8.36 -9.47
N THR A 47 -11.92 8.52 -10.77
CA THR A 47 -11.33 7.50 -11.64
C THR A 47 -10.06 8.06 -12.26
N ARG A 48 -8.90 7.51 -11.87
CA ARG A 48 -7.58 7.87 -12.39
C ARG A 48 -6.90 6.61 -12.92
N TYR A 49 -6.00 6.75 -13.88
CA TYR A 49 -5.13 5.65 -14.26
C TYR A 49 -4.13 5.39 -13.13
N PHE A 50 -3.81 4.12 -12.90
CA PHE A 50 -2.85 3.77 -11.85
C PHE A 50 -2.12 2.46 -12.13
N LYS A 51 -0.98 2.31 -11.47
CA LYS A 51 -0.27 1.03 -11.31
C LYS A 51 0.03 0.85 -9.83
N ALA A 52 -0.21 -0.37 -9.35
CA ALA A 52 0.02 -0.74 -7.96
C ALA A 52 0.91 -1.98 -7.86
N LYS A 53 1.67 -2.08 -6.76
CA LYS A 53 2.47 -3.24 -6.36
C LYS A 53 2.42 -3.37 -4.84
N SER A 54 2.77 -4.53 -4.31
CA SER A 54 2.76 -4.76 -2.86
C SER A 54 3.93 -5.58 -2.40
N ASP A 55 4.43 -5.30 -1.20
CA ASP A 55 5.44 -6.09 -0.51
C ASP A 55 5.02 -6.36 0.94
N TYR A 56 5.70 -7.31 1.56
CA TYR A 56 5.64 -7.54 3.01
C TYR A 56 7.04 -7.42 3.61
N VAL A 57 7.14 -6.88 4.82
CA VAL A 57 8.40 -6.65 5.51
C VAL A 57 8.48 -7.49 6.78
N TYR A 58 9.56 -8.26 6.91
CA TYR A 58 9.83 -9.12 8.07
C TYR A 58 10.91 -8.54 9.00
N GLN A 59 11.77 -7.65 8.49
CA GLN A 59 12.82 -6.98 9.24
C GLN A 59 12.78 -5.48 8.93
N PRO A 60 13.03 -4.59 9.90
CA PRO A 60 12.99 -3.16 9.66
C PRO A 60 13.92 -2.75 8.51
N ILE A 61 13.40 -1.95 7.58
CA ILE A 61 14.20 -1.36 6.51
C ILE A 61 15.21 -0.41 7.14
N PRO A 62 16.52 -0.50 6.81
CA PRO A 62 17.52 0.41 7.35
C PRO A 62 17.25 1.85 6.89
N GLU A 63 17.72 2.84 7.65
CA GLU A 63 17.52 4.26 7.35
C GLU A 63 17.93 4.64 5.92
N GLY A 64 19.12 4.21 5.46
CA GLY A 64 19.56 4.44 4.08
C GLY A 64 18.66 3.78 3.01
N GLY A 65 17.93 2.73 3.38
CA GLY A 65 16.88 2.14 2.56
C GLY A 65 15.67 3.08 2.41
N LEU A 66 15.25 3.71 3.51
CA LEU A 66 14.16 4.69 3.53
C LEU A 66 14.56 5.97 2.80
N GLU A 67 15.79 6.47 2.97
CA GLU A 67 16.32 7.62 2.23
C GLU A 67 16.32 7.37 0.71
N GLY A 68 16.60 6.15 0.27
CA GLY A 68 16.53 5.81 -1.15
C GLY A 68 15.10 5.87 -1.68
N ILE A 69 14.09 5.40 -0.93
CA ILE A 69 12.68 5.56 -1.29
C ILE A 69 12.33 7.04 -1.49
N TRP A 70 12.79 7.92 -0.59
CA TRP A 70 12.56 9.36 -0.73
C TRP A 70 13.10 9.95 -2.03
N ARG A 71 14.26 9.49 -2.49
CA ARG A 71 14.83 9.95 -3.78
C ARG A 71 13.91 9.61 -4.96
N PHE A 72 13.28 8.44 -4.96
CA PHE A 72 12.27 8.08 -5.98
C PHE A 72 11.03 8.98 -5.89
N LEU A 73 10.58 9.32 -4.68
CA LEU A 73 9.40 10.16 -4.46
C LEU A 73 9.61 11.63 -4.88
N PHE A 74 10.85 12.08 -5.02
CA PHE A 74 11.18 13.42 -5.55
C PHE A 74 11.23 13.48 -7.09
N GLU A 75 11.14 12.34 -7.79
CA GLU A 75 11.12 12.34 -9.25
C GLU A 75 9.78 12.85 -9.81
N ASP A 76 9.78 13.41 -11.02
CA ASP A 76 8.60 14.06 -11.62
C ASP A 76 7.42 13.08 -11.81
N GLU A 77 7.72 11.83 -12.16
CA GLU A 77 6.74 10.75 -12.31
C GLU A 77 6.06 10.37 -10.98
N ALA A 78 6.65 10.74 -9.84
CA ALA A 78 6.18 10.38 -8.51
C ALA A 78 5.19 11.39 -7.91
N LYS A 79 4.86 12.49 -8.60
CA LYS A 79 4.00 13.58 -8.10
C LYS A 79 2.63 13.13 -7.57
N SER A 80 2.11 12.03 -8.08
CA SER A 80 0.86 11.42 -7.62
C SER A 80 1.09 9.96 -7.19
N SER A 81 2.19 9.72 -6.47
CA SER A 81 2.54 8.41 -5.93
C SER A 81 2.38 8.32 -4.42
N TYR A 82 2.20 7.09 -3.93
CA TYR A 82 2.08 6.77 -2.52
C TYR A 82 2.89 5.51 -2.22
N VAL A 83 3.55 5.51 -1.06
CA VAL A 83 4.11 4.32 -0.42
C VAL A 83 3.41 4.18 0.94
N ILE A 84 2.47 3.26 1.02
CA ILE A 84 1.57 3.11 2.18
C ILE A 84 2.05 1.92 3.01
N LEU A 85 2.45 2.17 4.26
CA LEU A 85 2.85 1.15 5.22
C LEU A 85 1.67 0.84 6.15
N THR A 86 1.16 -0.39 6.09
CA THR A 86 0.08 -0.87 6.97
C THR A 86 0.65 -1.80 8.03
N PRO A 87 0.61 -1.44 9.33
CA PRO A 87 1.17 -2.28 10.39
C PRO A 87 0.46 -3.62 10.50
N TYR A 88 1.23 -4.67 10.71
CA TYR A 88 0.77 -6.02 11.06
C TYR A 88 1.08 -6.28 12.54
N GLY A 89 0.85 -7.50 13.01
CA GLY A 89 0.89 -7.85 14.44
C GLY A 89 -0.49 -8.03 15.04
N GLY A 90 -0.55 -8.09 16.37
CA GLY A 90 -1.79 -8.25 17.13
C GLY A 90 -2.59 -9.45 16.64
N ARG A 91 -3.87 -9.23 16.29
CA ARG A 91 -4.75 -10.32 15.83
C ARG A 91 -4.23 -11.05 14.58
N MET A 92 -3.40 -10.42 13.75
CA MET A 92 -2.83 -11.07 12.57
C MET A 92 -1.76 -12.12 12.90
N ASP A 93 -1.09 -11.99 14.06
CA ASP A 93 -0.06 -12.95 14.50
C ASP A 93 -0.68 -14.20 15.13
N GLU A 94 -1.88 -14.07 15.69
CA GLU A 94 -2.59 -15.17 16.35
C GLU A 94 -3.20 -16.18 15.36
N ILE A 95 -3.37 -15.80 14.09
CA ILE A 95 -4.02 -16.61 13.07
C ILE A 95 -2.96 -17.44 12.33
N SER A 96 -3.15 -18.76 12.26
CA SER A 96 -2.26 -19.64 11.48
C SER A 96 -2.20 -19.22 10.00
N PRO A 97 -1.01 -19.20 9.37
CA PRO A 97 -0.85 -18.97 7.92
C PRO A 97 -1.67 -19.91 7.03
N SER A 98 -2.01 -21.11 7.54
CA SER A 98 -2.80 -22.11 6.81
C SER A 98 -4.30 -22.08 7.15
N ALA A 99 -4.75 -21.19 8.05
CA ALA A 99 -6.16 -21.13 8.45
C ALA A 99 -7.09 -20.77 7.29
N ILE A 100 -6.62 -19.90 6.38
CA ILE A 100 -7.30 -19.50 5.15
C ILE A 100 -6.26 -19.21 4.05
N PRO A 101 -6.64 -19.08 2.76
CA PRO A 101 -5.70 -18.82 1.66
C PRO A 101 -4.88 -17.52 1.73
N PHE A 102 -5.12 -16.64 2.71
CA PHE A 102 -4.31 -15.45 2.97
C PHE A 102 -3.23 -15.79 4.02
N PRO A 103 -1.95 -15.96 3.61
CA PRO A 103 -0.93 -16.59 4.46
C PRO A 103 -0.09 -15.60 5.26
N HIS A 104 -0.21 -14.30 4.98
CA HIS A 104 0.67 -13.27 5.55
C HIS A 104 0.25 -12.96 7.00
N ARG A 105 0.84 -13.67 7.97
CA ARG A 105 0.48 -13.66 9.40
C ARG A 105 1.70 -13.33 10.27
N ALA A 106 1.89 -14.04 11.37
CA ALA A 106 3.01 -13.90 12.30
C ALA A 106 4.37 -13.71 11.60
N GLY A 107 5.14 -12.76 12.13
CA GLY A 107 6.45 -12.37 11.62
C GLY A 107 6.42 -11.22 10.61
N ASN A 108 5.29 -10.96 9.94
CA ASN A 108 5.15 -9.78 9.09
C ASN A 108 5.02 -8.53 9.97
N LEU A 109 5.97 -7.59 9.86
CA LEU A 109 5.92 -6.32 10.57
C LEU A 109 4.87 -5.37 9.96
N TYR A 110 4.85 -5.29 8.64
CA TYR A 110 3.90 -4.48 7.89
C TYR A 110 3.83 -4.89 6.41
N LYS A 111 2.71 -4.55 5.78
CA LYS A 111 2.52 -4.59 4.32
C LYS A 111 2.85 -3.22 3.74
N ILE A 112 3.51 -3.19 2.60
CA ILE A 112 3.70 -1.97 1.78
C ILE A 112 2.79 -2.05 0.56
N GLN A 113 2.06 -0.99 0.26
CA GLN A 113 1.48 -0.75 -1.05
C GLN A 113 2.25 0.37 -1.75
N HIS A 114 2.81 0.07 -2.92
CA HIS A 114 3.40 1.05 -3.83
C HIS A 114 2.33 1.41 -4.86
N LEU A 115 2.13 2.69 -5.11
CA LEU A 115 1.04 3.17 -5.95
C LEU A 115 1.47 4.42 -6.69
N VAL A 116 1.14 4.50 -7.98
CA VAL A 116 1.31 5.72 -8.77
C VAL A 116 0.07 5.95 -9.60
N TYR A 117 -0.44 7.17 -9.57
CA TYR A 117 -1.57 7.63 -10.35
C TYR A 117 -1.14 8.63 -11.42
N TRP A 118 -1.90 8.70 -12.51
CA TRP A 118 -1.79 9.76 -13.51
C TRP A 118 -3.15 10.02 -14.17
N ASP A 119 -3.30 11.22 -14.73
CA ASP A 119 -4.59 11.70 -15.25
C ASP A 119 -4.65 11.72 -16.77
N LYS A 120 -3.50 11.88 -17.44
CA LYS A 120 -3.45 11.97 -18.90
C LYS A 120 -3.42 10.58 -19.53
N GLU A 121 -4.33 10.34 -20.47
CA GLU A 121 -4.28 9.16 -21.32
C GLU A 121 -3.05 9.20 -22.25
N GLY A 122 -2.56 8.02 -22.62
CA GLY A 122 -1.45 7.84 -23.56
C GLY A 122 -0.48 6.76 -23.12
N GLU A 123 -0.05 5.93 -24.07
CA GLU A 123 0.87 4.81 -23.81
C GLU A 123 2.21 5.29 -23.26
N GLU A 124 2.77 6.36 -23.82
CA GLU A 124 4.03 6.96 -23.35
C GLU A 124 3.91 7.47 -21.90
N VAL A 125 2.78 8.12 -21.58
CA VAL A 125 2.51 8.60 -20.21
C VAL A 125 2.40 7.42 -19.25
N ALA A 126 1.65 6.38 -19.63
CA ALA A 126 1.52 5.18 -18.81
C ALA A 126 2.87 4.50 -18.58
N GLU A 127 3.68 4.32 -19.63
CA GLU A 127 4.98 3.64 -19.52
C GLU A 127 5.95 4.40 -18.62
N ARG A 128 5.94 5.75 -18.62
CA ARG A 128 6.77 6.53 -17.68
C ARG A 128 6.46 6.21 -16.21
N HIS A 129 5.18 6.22 -15.83
CA HIS A 129 4.76 5.94 -14.45
C HIS A 129 4.94 4.46 -14.09
N ILE A 130 4.66 3.56 -15.04
CA ILE A 130 4.84 2.11 -14.85
C ILE A 130 6.33 1.76 -14.70
N SER A 131 7.20 2.36 -15.51
CA SER A 131 8.65 2.20 -15.41
C SER A 131 9.18 2.72 -14.06
N TRP A 132 8.70 3.88 -13.62
CA TRP A 132 9.02 4.44 -12.31
C TRP A 132 8.70 3.47 -11.17
N ILE A 133 7.46 2.96 -11.08
CA ILE A 133 7.08 2.06 -9.98
C ILE A 133 7.78 0.70 -10.07
N ARG A 134 8.13 0.23 -11.28
CA ARG A 134 8.96 -0.97 -11.46
C ARG A 134 10.38 -0.74 -10.93
N ARG A 135 11.00 0.42 -11.15
CA ARG A 135 12.31 0.76 -10.58
C ARG A 135 12.26 0.82 -9.05
N LEU A 136 11.26 1.50 -8.49
CA LEU A 136 11.05 1.55 -7.04
C LEU A 136 10.87 0.13 -6.45
N TYR A 137 10.04 -0.70 -7.07
CA TYR A 137 9.81 -2.07 -6.61
C TYR A 137 11.07 -2.94 -6.71
N SER A 138 11.87 -2.78 -7.76
CA SER A 138 13.18 -3.46 -7.86
C SER A 138 14.15 -2.99 -6.79
N TYR A 139 14.20 -1.68 -6.51
CA TYR A 139 15.00 -1.11 -5.43
C TYR A 139 14.63 -1.69 -4.05
N MET A 140 13.34 -1.98 -3.83
CA MET A 140 12.85 -2.53 -2.56
C MET A 140 13.18 -4.02 -2.34
N ALA A 141 13.59 -4.75 -3.38
CA ALA A 141 13.82 -6.19 -3.32
C ALA A 141 14.68 -6.71 -2.15
N PRO A 142 15.81 -6.07 -1.76
CA PRO A 142 16.65 -6.55 -0.66
C PRO A 142 16.08 -6.24 0.74
N PHE A 143 15.04 -5.42 0.85
CA PHE A 143 14.51 -4.93 2.13
C PHE A 143 13.18 -5.58 2.55
N VAL A 144 12.64 -6.43 1.69
CA VAL A 144 11.30 -7.02 1.84
C VAL A 144 11.40 -8.54 1.89
N SER A 145 10.26 -9.20 2.05
CA SER A 145 10.12 -10.65 1.96
C SER A 145 10.87 -11.23 0.78
N MET A 146 11.53 -12.37 1.00
CA MET A 146 12.22 -13.12 -0.03
C MET A 146 11.94 -14.62 0.14
N PHE A 147 12.01 -15.36 -0.97
CA PHE A 147 11.80 -16.82 -1.02
C PHE A 147 10.47 -17.32 -0.40
N PRO A 148 9.30 -16.91 -0.90
CA PRO A 148 9.08 -16.02 -2.05
C PRO A 148 8.99 -14.54 -1.66
N ARG A 149 9.11 -13.64 -2.64
CA ARG A 149 8.73 -12.25 -2.46
C ARG A 149 7.21 -12.17 -2.42
N ALA A 150 6.66 -11.91 -1.24
CA ALA A 150 5.25 -11.97 -0.94
C ALA A 150 4.48 -10.80 -1.57
N ALA A 151 3.31 -11.10 -2.13
CA ALA A 151 2.39 -10.13 -2.70
C ALA A 151 0.96 -10.36 -2.21
N TYR A 152 0.11 -9.34 -2.30
CA TYR A 152 -1.30 -9.43 -1.95
C TYR A 152 -2.20 -9.60 -3.17
N VAL A 153 -2.98 -10.69 -3.19
CA VAL A 153 -3.82 -11.06 -4.34
C VAL A 153 -4.83 -10.00 -4.77
N ASN A 154 -5.34 -9.17 -3.85
CA ASN A 154 -6.29 -8.09 -4.19
C ASN A 154 -5.61 -6.85 -4.78
N TYR A 155 -4.29 -6.75 -4.70
CA TYR A 155 -3.49 -5.78 -5.46
C TYR A 155 -2.85 -6.50 -6.64
N ARG A 156 -3.69 -6.90 -7.59
CA ARG A 156 -3.27 -7.71 -8.74
C ARG A 156 -2.16 -7.01 -9.52
N ASP A 157 -1.04 -7.70 -9.64
CA ASP A 157 0.10 -7.26 -10.42
C ASP A 157 0.46 -8.34 -11.44
N LEU A 158 0.25 -8.06 -12.73
CA LEU A 158 0.59 -8.98 -13.81
C LEU A 158 2.10 -9.07 -14.05
N ASP A 159 2.89 -8.15 -13.49
CA ASP A 159 4.35 -8.18 -13.63
C ASP A 159 4.99 -9.34 -12.84
N ILE A 160 4.27 -9.94 -11.88
CA ILE A 160 4.77 -11.10 -11.12
C ILE A 160 4.61 -12.43 -11.87
N GLY A 161 3.98 -12.40 -13.04
CA GLY A 161 3.73 -13.57 -13.86
C GLY A 161 2.28 -13.64 -14.34
N MET A 162 2.10 -14.26 -15.50
CA MET A 162 0.80 -14.50 -16.11
C MET A 162 0.73 -15.90 -16.66
N ASN A 163 -0.47 -16.44 -16.70
CA ASN A 163 -0.69 -17.68 -17.40
C ASN A 163 -0.53 -17.50 -18.92
N ASN A 164 -0.04 -18.54 -19.59
CA ASN A 164 -0.04 -18.61 -21.06
C ASN A 164 -1.47 -18.44 -21.59
N LYS A 165 -1.63 -17.66 -22.66
CA LYS A 165 -2.94 -17.43 -23.30
C LYS A 165 -3.56 -18.73 -23.83
N LYS A 166 -2.74 -19.74 -24.15
CA LYS A 166 -3.14 -21.07 -24.59
C LYS A 166 -2.14 -22.11 -24.05
N GLY A 167 -2.63 -23.31 -23.75
CA GLY A 167 -1.80 -24.45 -23.32
C GLY A 167 -1.46 -24.44 -21.83
N TYR A 168 -0.56 -25.34 -21.43
CA TYR A 168 -0.11 -25.46 -20.05
C TYR A 168 0.71 -24.25 -19.61
N THR A 169 0.62 -23.94 -18.33
CA THR A 169 1.41 -22.94 -17.65
C THR A 169 2.56 -23.61 -16.93
N SER A 170 3.76 -23.05 -17.08
CA SER A 170 4.97 -23.47 -16.37
C SER A 170 5.06 -22.84 -15.00
#